data_AF-A0A401GDH1-F1
#
_entry.id   AF-A0A401GDH1-F1
#
_cell.length_a   1.000
_cell.length_b   1.000
_cell.length_c   1.000
_cell.angle_alpha   90.00
_cell.angle_beta   90.00
_cell.angle_gamma   90.00
#
_symmetry.space_group_name_H-M   'P 1'
#
loop_
_entity.id
_entity.type
_entity.pdbx_description
1 polymer ?
#
loop_
_entity_poly.entity_id
_entity_poly.type
_entity_poly.pdbx_seq_one_letter_code
_entity_poly.pdbx_strand_id
1 'polypeptide(L)'
;MSDPEAQNYHGHYPPISREPSFVEFRTRGVAMASFENLVALANYEERLREARKIVWRDRGEKPVELNDLWDCLEHAGRGGLRAGGLAFAIRSGVNLILLMTRIKRLPRNMRFALIRHAAFGPDSMRFATMLGSFVAIYKFILNALPIFLPEPIRRRHHGASRSQSLLRSVFLEESPPDSPFYEDDVEHDLQIAEQGRTKGSRHARLSMSAQAHQIWVRKRTRRWYSVLAGAVAGGIAILFEKRDRRAGIAQQMFVRGLQGSYNAFSSKHGIHIPHGDILLFSLCCGQIMYSWLLHPETLPHSYNTWILKASRVYGETVSMFHDIVNEGTFKLSDLESLIARKNTTPANRAEMLELLASASLPPPARSYGQRFPRCAAVHPWLDSCTLVQVERFLDVFRWMFPIYGALHLVPLLLFRRQRVAKDPVGMLLRAVWGTTRSSAFLGAFVIIFQGVLCFKHNLYNALSALRSSRASARAHPLIAVLAQQLPPGPIELLISKSSYWVLGFMTGLSLFVEEKHRREELAMYVLPKALESAWIMARGRGLVFRTGEVGEVLFTAMAMAMVMSTYQNDPQHLSGLVRRILYQFVGPN
;
A
#
# COMPACT_ATOMS: atom_id res chain seq x y z
N MET A 1 49.20 -98.44 -50.74
CA MET A 1 50.21 -98.46 -51.80
C MET A 1 50.57 -97.00 -52.05
N SER A 2 51.87 -96.69 -51.94
CA SER A 2 52.57 -95.41 -52.17
C SER A 2 52.28 -94.21 -51.23
N ASP A 3 53.23 -93.98 -50.33
CA ASP A 3 53.63 -92.69 -49.74
C ASP A 3 54.52 -91.92 -50.77
N PRO A 4 54.77 -90.59 -50.68
CA PRO A 4 55.56 -90.03 -49.56
C PRO A 4 55.32 -88.56 -49.11
N GLU A 5 55.55 -88.35 -47.81
CA GLU A 5 56.31 -87.31 -47.09
C GLU A 5 56.61 -85.89 -47.66
N ALA A 6 56.20 -84.90 -46.84
CA ALA A 6 57.02 -83.88 -46.15
C ALA A 6 57.55 -82.61 -46.89
N GLN A 7 57.10 -81.43 -46.41
CA GLN A 7 57.86 -80.42 -45.61
C GLN A 7 57.57 -78.93 -45.94
N ASN A 8 57.15 -78.21 -44.89
CA ASN A 8 57.46 -76.82 -44.47
C ASN A 8 57.34 -75.63 -45.44
N TYR A 9 56.68 -74.55 -45.00
CA TYR A 9 57.35 -73.35 -44.46
C TYR A 9 56.32 -72.33 -43.94
N HIS A 10 56.46 -71.97 -42.66
CA HIS A 10 55.66 -70.96 -41.95
C HIS A 10 56.06 -69.54 -42.37
N GLY A 11 55.08 -68.72 -42.77
CA GLY A 11 55.21 -67.26 -42.90
C GLY A 11 54.33 -66.53 -41.87
N HIS A 12 54.94 -65.76 -40.99
CA HIS A 12 54.27 -64.90 -40.01
C HIS A 12 53.72 -63.62 -40.68
N TYR A 13 52.41 -63.39 -40.58
CA TYR A 13 51.78 -62.07 -40.74
C TYR A 13 51.24 -61.60 -39.37
N PRO A 14 51.30 -60.29 -39.04
CA PRO A 14 50.90 -59.78 -37.74
C PRO A 14 49.37 -59.92 -37.51
N PRO A 15 48.92 -60.20 -36.27
CA PRO A 15 47.49 -60.34 -35.97
C PRO A 15 46.78 -58.99 -36.06
N ILE A 16 45.71 -58.96 -36.86
CA ILE A 16 44.75 -57.85 -36.94
C ILE A 16 44.13 -57.66 -35.55
N SER A 17 44.41 -56.54 -34.89
CA SER A 17 43.76 -56.17 -33.63
C SER A 17 42.32 -55.78 -33.91
N ARG A 18 41.37 -56.64 -33.53
CA ARG A 18 39.95 -56.25 -33.42
C ARG A 18 39.79 -55.39 -32.16
N GLU A 19 39.52 -54.10 -32.32
CA GLU A 19 38.93 -53.32 -31.24
C GLU A 19 37.56 -53.94 -30.88
N PRO A 20 37.30 -54.27 -29.61
CA PRO A 20 36.00 -54.79 -29.23
C PRO A 20 34.92 -53.70 -29.33
N SER A 21 33.91 -53.92 -30.17
CA SER A 21 32.72 -53.08 -30.28
C SER A 21 31.68 -53.39 -29.21
N PHE A 22 32.07 -53.36 -27.94
CA PHE A 22 31.10 -53.27 -26.85
C PHE A 22 31.29 -51.94 -26.13
N VAL A 23 30.25 -51.13 -26.14
CA VAL A 23 30.12 -50.03 -25.18
C VAL A 23 30.08 -50.71 -23.81
N GLU A 24 31.18 -50.62 -23.08
CA GLU A 24 31.24 -51.04 -21.70
C GLU A 24 30.22 -50.20 -20.93
N PHE A 25 29.07 -50.79 -20.60
CA PHE A 25 28.06 -50.15 -19.77
C PHE A 25 28.70 -49.87 -18.40
N ARG A 26 29.22 -48.66 -18.22
CA ARG A 26 29.74 -48.20 -16.93
C ARG A 26 28.63 -48.29 -15.89
N THR A 27 28.79 -49.31 -15.05
CA THR A 27 28.40 -49.45 -13.65
C THR A 27 26.93 -49.19 -13.31
N ARG A 28 26.22 -50.31 -13.07
CA ARG A 28 24.94 -50.42 -12.33
C ARG A 28 24.83 -49.50 -11.10
N GLY A 29 25.96 -49.18 -10.45
CA GLY A 29 26.02 -48.29 -9.29
C GLY A 29 25.75 -46.80 -9.59
N VAL A 30 26.10 -46.28 -10.78
CA VAL A 30 25.84 -44.86 -11.12
C VAL A 30 24.38 -44.63 -11.47
N ALA A 31 23.75 -45.57 -12.18
CA ALA A 31 22.33 -45.53 -12.48
C ALA A 31 21.46 -45.72 -11.21
N MET A 32 21.86 -46.63 -10.32
CA MET A 32 21.22 -46.80 -8.99
C MET A 32 21.37 -45.53 -8.13
N ALA A 33 22.55 -44.93 -8.06
CA ALA A 33 22.76 -43.68 -7.32
C ALA A 33 21.96 -42.49 -7.91
N SER A 34 21.82 -42.43 -9.23
CA SER A 34 20.94 -41.44 -9.89
C SER A 34 19.47 -41.68 -9.58
N PHE A 35 19.03 -42.93 -9.50
CA PHE A 35 17.67 -43.31 -9.12
C PHE A 35 17.40 -42.99 -7.64
N GLU A 36 18.32 -43.32 -6.74
CA GLU A 36 18.23 -42.97 -5.31
C GLU A 36 18.18 -41.44 -5.10
N ASN A 37 18.97 -40.68 -5.87
CA ASN A 37 18.90 -39.21 -5.84
C ASN A 37 17.55 -38.67 -6.35
N LEU A 38 16.97 -39.27 -7.39
CA LEU A 38 15.64 -38.90 -7.89
C LEU A 38 14.54 -39.24 -6.89
N VAL A 39 14.61 -40.40 -6.24
CA VAL A 39 13.68 -40.81 -5.19
C VAL A 39 13.83 -39.90 -3.97
N ALA A 40 15.05 -39.53 -3.59
CA ALA A 40 15.31 -38.57 -2.51
C ALA A 40 14.74 -37.18 -2.84
N LEU A 41 14.89 -36.71 -4.08
CA LEU A 41 14.28 -35.46 -4.55
C LEU A 41 12.76 -35.51 -4.57
N ALA A 42 12.16 -36.61 -5.05
CA ALA A 42 10.71 -36.80 -5.05
C ALA A 42 10.16 -36.82 -3.62
N ASN A 43 10.80 -37.55 -2.71
CA ASN A 43 10.45 -37.58 -1.28
C ASN A 43 10.67 -36.23 -0.58
N TYR A 44 11.63 -35.43 -1.06
CA TYR A 44 11.86 -34.07 -0.57
C TYR A 44 10.77 -33.11 -1.08
N GLU A 45 10.40 -33.19 -2.36
CA GLU A 45 9.29 -32.44 -2.93
C GLU A 45 7.94 -32.80 -2.28
N GLU A 46 7.71 -34.09 -2.01
CA GLU A 46 6.50 -34.57 -1.36
C GLU A 46 6.41 -34.06 0.08
N ARG A 47 7.49 -34.17 0.85
CA ARG A 47 7.58 -33.56 2.19
C ARG A 47 7.40 -32.04 2.15
N LEU A 48 7.90 -31.36 1.12
CA LEU A 48 7.67 -29.94 0.93
C LEU A 48 6.21 -29.62 0.58
N ARG A 49 5.53 -30.47 -0.21
CA ARG A 49 4.09 -30.32 -0.50
C ARG A 49 3.25 -30.57 0.75
N GLU A 50 3.57 -31.59 1.54
CA GLU A 50 2.89 -31.87 2.81
C GLU A 50 3.11 -30.75 3.83
N ALA A 51 4.35 -30.30 4.00
CA ALA A 51 4.67 -29.13 4.82
C ALA A 51 3.94 -27.88 4.31
N ARG A 52 3.83 -27.71 2.99
CA ARG A 52 3.05 -26.61 2.39
C ARG A 52 1.57 -26.73 2.72
N LYS A 53 0.96 -27.92 2.75
CA LYS A 53 -0.45 -28.12 3.15
C LYS A 53 -0.71 -27.87 4.64
N ILE A 54 0.29 -28.12 5.49
CA ILE A 54 0.22 -27.80 6.91
C ILE A 54 0.22 -26.27 7.09
N VAL A 55 1.13 -25.57 6.41
CA VAL A 55 1.27 -24.12 6.52
C VAL A 55 0.17 -23.36 5.78
N TRP A 56 -0.11 -23.75 4.54
CA TRP A 56 -1.04 -23.12 3.60
C TRP A 56 -2.31 -23.93 3.41
N ARG A 57 -3.45 -23.25 3.29
CA ARG A 57 -4.75 -23.88 3.12
C ARG A 57 -5.02 -24.06 1.62
N ASP A 58 -5.45 -25.25 1.23
CA ASP A 58 -5.76 -25.54 -0.16
C ASP A 58 -6.92 -24.67 -0.66
N ARG A 59 -6.88 -24.28 -1.94
CA ARG A 59 -7.91 -23.41 -2.53
C ARG A 59 -9.21 -24.19 -2.69
N GLY A 60 -10.32 -23.67 -2.17
CA GLY A 60 -11.66 -24.23 -2.36
C GLY A 60 -12.05 -25.37 -1.40
N GLU A 61 -11.46 -25.43 -0.21
CA GLU A 61 -11.89 -26.38 0.82
C GLU A 61 -13.37 -26.17 1.19
N LYS A 62 -14.11 -27.27 1.36
CA LYS A 62 -15.54 -27.22 1.68
C LYS A 62 -15.75 -26.72 3.13
N PRO A 63 -16.81 -25.95 3.39
CA PRO A 63 -17.14 -25.53 4.76
C PRO A 63 -17.55 -26.76 5.58
N VAL A 64 -17.17 -26.77 6.85
CA VAL A 64 -17.50 -27.86 7.79
C VAL A 64 -18.94 -27.68 8.26
N GLU A 65 -19.73 -28.75 8.22
CA GLU A 65 -21.07 -28.77 8.79
C GLU A 65 -20.96 -29.01 10.29
N LEU A 66 -21.49 -28.08 11.09
CA LEU A 66 -21.44 -28.09 12.55
C LEU A 66 -22.88 -28.10 13.06
N ASN A 67 -23.19 -29.06 13.94
CA ASN A 67 -24.53 -29.25 14.50
C ASN A 67 -24.58 -28.86 15.98
N ASP A 68 -23.49 -29.08 16.72
CA ASP A 68 -23.43 -28.83 18.16
C ASP A 68 -22.51 -27.65 18.53
N LEU A 69 -22.77 -27.06 19.70
CA LEU A 69 -21.91 -25.99 20.26
C LEU A 69 -20.51 -26.49 20.58
N TRP A 70 -20.39 -27.77 20.98
CA TRP A 70 -19.10 -28.38 21.24
C TRP A 70 -18.28 -28.52 19.95
N ASP A 71 -18.90 -28.97 18.86
CA ASP A 71 -18.25 -29.02 17.54
C ASP A 71 -17.83 -27.62 17.08
N CYS A 72 -18.66 -26.60 17.35
CA CYS A 72 -18.31 -25.21 17.08
C CYS A 72 -17.08 -24.75 17.87
N LEU A 73 -16.99 -25.13 19.14
CA LEU A 73 -15.86 -24.80 20.00
C LEU A 73 -14.58 -25.53 19.56
N GLU A 74 -14.68 -26.81 19.20
CA GLU A 74 -13.55 -27.60 18.71
C GLU A 74 -13.03 -27.07 17.36
N HIS A 75 -13.94 -26.76 16.42
CA HIS A 75 -13.60 -26.14 15.13
C HIS A 75 -12.96 -24.75 15.32
N ALA A 76 -13.52 -23.95 16.22
CA ALA A 76 -12.97 -22.65 16.59
C ALA A 76 -11.56 -22.78 17.21
N GLY A 77 -11.37 -23.71 18.14
CA GLY A 77 -10.09 -23.99 18.80
C GLY A 77 -9.01 -24.44 17.82
N ARG A 78 -9.31 -25.42 16.96
CA ARG A 78 -8.40 -25.87 15.90
C ARG A 78 -8.04 -24.74 14.94
N GLY A 79 -9.04 -23.93 14.54
CA GLY A 79 -8.85 -22.75 13.70
C GLY A 79 -7.93 -21.71 14.36
N GLY A 80 -8.17 -21.41 15.64
CA GLY A 80 -7.37 -20.46 16.42
C GLY A 80 -5.93 -20.91 16.62
N LEU A 81 -5.69 -22.19 16.94
CA LEU A 81 -4.34 -22.74 17.09
C LEU A 81 -3.55 -22.68 15.77
N ARG A 82 -4.19 -23.04 14.64
CA ARG A 82 -3.56 -22.93 13.32
C ARG A 82 -3.22 -21.47 12.98
N ALA A 83 -4.18 -20.57 13.14
CA ALA A 83 -3.99 -19.15 12.85
C ALA A 83 -2.89 -18.53 13.73
N GLY A 84 -2.89 -18.84 15.02
CA GLY A 84 -1.86 -18.40 15.97
C GLY A 84 -0.48 -18.95 15.63
N GLY A 85 -0.36 -20.24 15.29
CA GLY A 85 0.89 -20.85 14.86
C GLY A 85 1.46 -20.21 13.59
N LEU A 86 0.61 -19.96 12.59
CA LEU A 86 1.01 -19.27 11.36
C LEU A 86 1.45 -17.83 11.64
N ALA A 87 0.68 -17.10 12.45
CA ALA A 87 0.99 -15.74 12.86
C ALA A 87 2.34 -15.64 13.59
N PHE A 88 2.61 -16.60 14.49
CA PHE A 88 3.89 -16.72 15.18
C PHE A 88 5.04 -16.93 14.20
N ALA A 89 4.91 -17.90 13.30
CA ALA A 89 5.94 -18.24 12.32
C ALA A 89 6.28 -17.06 11.41
N ILE A 90 5.25 -16.35 10.89
CA ILE A 90 5.44 -15.17 10.05
C ILE A 90 6.18 -14.07 10.82
N ARG A 91 5.72 -13.73 12.04
CA ARG A 91 6.30 -12.64 12.83
C ARG A 91 7.74 -12.94 13.24
N SER A 92 8.00 -14.15 13.75
CA SER A 92 9.34 -14.59 14.13
C SER A 92 10.27 -14.67 12.93
N GLY A 93 9.78 -15.12 11.77
CA GLY A 93 10.53 -15.14 10.52
C GLY A 93 10.98 -13.73 10.09
N VAL A 94 10.07 -12.76 10.08
CA VAL A 94 10.40 -11.36 9.76
C VAL A 94 11.40 -10.78 10.75
N ASN A 95 11.20 -10.99 12.05
CA ASN A 95 12.12 -10.52 13.09
C ASN A 95 13.53 -11.13 12.93
N LEU A 96 13.61 -12.41 12.58
CA LEU A 96 14.87 -13.10 12.34
C LEU A 96 15.57 -12.56 11.08
N ILE A 97 14.85 -12.37 9.97
CA ILE A 97 15.40 -11.79 8.75
C ILE A 97 15.96 -10.38 9.02
N LEU A 98 15.20 -9.53 9.73
CA LEU A 98 15.66 -8.20 10.13
C LEU A 98 16.85 -8.22 11.08
N LEU A 99 16.98 -9.24 11.92
CA LEU A 99 18.18 -9.42 12.74
C LEU A 99 19.38 -9.86 11.90
N MET A 100 19.16 -10.76 10.93
CA MET A 100 20.21 -11.29 10.06
C MET A 100 20.87 -10.21 9.20
N THR A 101 20.13 -9.19 8.75
CA THR A 101 20.72 -8.07 7.99
C THR A 101 21.73 -7.24 8.80
N ARG A 102 21.62 -7.25 10.14
CA ARG A 102 22.49 -6.49 11.05
C ARG A 102 23.37 -7.34 11.96
N ILE A 103 23.31 -8.67 11.85
CA ILE A 103 23.99 -9.61 12.77
C ILE A 103 25.52 -9.40 12.79
N LYS A 104 26.11 -9.01 11.65
CA LYS A 104 27.54 -8.74 11.53
C LYS A 104 27.97 -7.50 12.34
N ARG A 105 27.07 -6.54 12.56
CA ARG A 105 27.32 -5.31 13.34
C ARG A 105 27.13 -5.49 14.84
N LEU A 106 26.69 -6.68 15.29
CA LEU A 106 26.38 -6.96 16.70
C LEU A 106 27.51 -7.74 17.40
N PRO A 107 27.76 -7.46 18.69
CA PRO A 107 28.81 -8.13 19.46
C PRO A 107 28.51 -9.62 19.62
N ARG A 108 29.54 -10.47 19.50
CA ARG A 108 29.40 -11.94 19.36
C ARG A 108 28.68 -12.59 20.56
N ASN A 109 28.91 -12.09 21.76
CA ASN A 109 28.31 -12.57 23.02
C ASN A 109 26.78 -12.39 23.07
N MET A 110 26.23 -11.37 22.43
CA MET A 110 24.78 -11.10 22.45
C MET A 110 24.01 -11.75 21.30
N ARG A 111 24.71 -12.31 20.29
CA ARG A 111 24.05 -12.84 19.08
C ARG A 111 23.04 -13.93 19.39
N PHE A 112 23.41 -14.90 20.23
CA PHE A 112 22.51 -16.00 20.58
C PHE A 112 21.27 -15.50 21.35
N ALA A 113 21.45 -14.59 22.31
CA ALA A 113 20.35 -14.00 23.05
C ALA A 113 19.39 -13.22 22.14
N LEU A 114 19.94 -12.46 21.17
CA LEU A 114 19.15 -11.70 20.20
C LEU A 114 18.42 -12.60 19.19
N ILE A 115 19.05 -13.70 18.75
CA ILE A 115 18.41 -14.69 17.87
C ILE A 115 17.24 -15.36 18.60
N ARG A 116 17.47 -15.80 19.84
CA ARG A 116 16.41 -16.38 20.69
C ARG A 116 15.27 -15.40 20.90
N HIS A 117 15.57 -14.13 21.20
CA HIS A 117 14.56 -13.09 21.36
C HIS A 117 13.85 -12.75 20.05
N ALA A 118 14.51 -12.83 18.89
CA ALA A 118 13.84 -12.61 17.60
C ALA A 118 12.90 -13.78 17.23
N ALA A 119 13.29 -15.02 17.53
CA ALA A 119 12.54 -16.22 17.23
C ALA A 119 11.39 -16.49 18.22
N PHE A 120 11.61 -16.24 19.51
CA PHE A 120 10.65 -16.53 20.60
C PHE A 120 10.31 -15.28 21.41
N GLY A 121 10.38 -14.12 20.78
CA GLY A 121 10.13 -12.85 21.44
C GLY A 121 8.68 -12.68 21.91
N PRO A 122 8.45 -11.86 22.95
CA PRO A 122 7.11 -11.54 23.43
C PRO A 122 6.25 -10.89 22.33
N ASP A 123 6.87 -10.20 21.38
CA ASP A 123 6.18 -9.58 20.25
C ASP A 123 5.58 -10.59 19.27
N SER A 124 6.25 -11.74 19.06
CA SER A 124 5.71 -12.83 18.22
C SER A 124 4.58 -13.55 18.93
N MET A 125 4.73 -13.78 20.24
CA MET A 125 3.68 -14.38 21.06
C MET A 125 2.42 -13.52 21.12
N ARG A 126 2.54 -12.20 21.34
CA ARG A 126 1.40 -11.27 21.37
C ARG A 126 0.64 -11.22 20.05
N PHE A 127 1.36 -11.21 18.94
CA PHE A 127 0.73 -11.23 17.62
C PHE A 127 0.04 -12.57 17.34
N ALA A 128 0.65 -13.68 17.77
CA ALA A 128 0.08 -15.01 17.66
C ALA A 128 -1.19 -15.16 18.52
N THR A 129 -1.19 -14.67 19.76
CA THR A 129 -2.38 -14.69 20.62
C THR A 129 -3.46 -13.76 20.10
N MET A 130 -3.12 -12.58 19.57
CA MET A 130 -4.07 -11.68 18.91
C MET A 130 -4.77 -12.38 17.74
N LEU A 131 -4.04 -12.94 16.76
CA LEU A 131 -4.67 -13.59 15.60
C LEU A 131 -5.34 -14.92 15.96
N GLY A 132 -4.75 -15.72 16.85
CA GLY A 132 -5.34 -16.98 17.29
C GLY A 132 -6.67 -16.77 18.04
N SER A 133 -6.72 -15.84 18.98
CA SER A 133 -7.95 -15.47 19.69
C SER A 133 -8.99 -14.87 18.77
N PHE A 134 -8.59 -14.00 17.83
CA PHE A 134 -9.49 -13.47 16.81
C PHE A 134 -10.20 -14.58 16.03
N VAL A 135 -9.44 -15.53 15.46
CA VAL A 135 -10.01 -16.60 14.64
C VAL A 135 -10.88 -17.53 15.48
N ALA A 136 -10.45 -17.89 16.69
CA ALA A 136 -11.24 -18.73 17.59
C ALA A 136 -12.58 -18.07 17.94
N ILE A 137 -12.57 -16.82 18.42
CA ILE A 137 -13.79 -16.10 18.82
C ILE A 137 -14.69 -15.87 17.60
N TYR A 138 -14.13 -15.45 16.46
CA TYR A 138 -14.91 -15.21 15.24
C TYR A 138 -15.61 -16.49 14.77
N LYS A 139 -14.88 -17.60 14.66
CA LYS A 139 -15.45 -18.89 14.23
C LYS A 139 -16.49 -19.40 15.20
N PHE A 140 -16.24 -19.29 16.50
CA PHE A 140 -17.18 -19.73 17.51
C PHE A 140 -18.49 -18.96 17.39
N ILE A 141 -18.45 -17.62 17.40
CA ILE A 141 -19.66 -16.79 17.33
C ILE A 141 -20.39 -16.99 15.99
N LEU A 142 -19.66 -17.01 14.86
CA LEU A 142 -20.27 -17.14 13.54
C LEU A 142 -21.02 -18.46 13.38
N ASN A 143 -20.49 -19.56 13.92
CA ASN A 143 -21.09 -20.90 13.79
C ASN A 143 -22.12 -21.20 14.88
N ALA A 144 -21.96 -20.63 16.09
CA ALA A 144 -22.92 -20.80 17.18
C ALA A 144 -24.21 -19.98 16.97
N LEU A 145 -24.13 -18.78 16.39
CA LEU A 145 -25.30 -17.90 16.18
C LEU A 145 -26.43 -18.56 15.36
N PRO A 146 -26.17 -19.26 14.24
CA PRO A 146 -27.19 -20.01 13.52
C PRO A 146 -27.87 -21.12 14.33
N ILE A 147 -27.20 -21.70 15.34
CA ILE A 147 -27.77 -22.75 16.20
C ILE A 147 -28.78 -22.13 17.17
N PHE A 148 -28.43 -20.99 17.79
CA PHE A 148 -29.33 -20.28 18.70
C PHE A 148 -30.45 -19.52 17.98
N LEU A 149 -30.16 -19.00 16.79
CA LEU A 149 -31.05 -18.16 16.00
C LEU A 149 -31.15 -18.72 14.58
N PRO A 150 -31.90 -19.82 14.37
CA PRO A 150 -32.07 -20.39 13.05
C PRO A 150 -32.73 -19.39 12.09
N GLU A 151 -32.35 -19.43 10.82
CA GLU A 151 -33.08 -18.69 9.79
C GLU A 151 -34.46 -19.32 9.59
N PRO A 152 -35.54 -18.53 9.50
CA PRO A 152 -36.80 -19.05 8.99
C PRO A 152 -36.54 -19.54 7.56
N ILE A 153 -36.88 -20.80 7.29
CA ILE A 153 -36.70 -21.44 5.99
C ILE A 153 -37.46 -20.60 4.94
N ARG A 154 -36.75 -19.75 4.21
CA ARG A 154 -37.32 -19.07 3.06
C ARG A 154 -37.38 -20.09 1.92
N ARG A 155 -38.51 -20.78 1.76
CA ARG A 155 -38.79 -21.66 0.60
C ARG A 155 -38.44 -20.88 -0.67
N ARG A 156 -37.33 -21.25 -1.30
CA ARG A 156 -36.83 -20.60 -2.50
C ARG A 156 -37.57 -21.22 -3.68
N HIS A 157 -38.51 -20.50 -4.28
CA HIS A 157 -39.03 -20.87 -5.60
C HIS A 157 -37.86 -20.92 -6.58
N HIS A 158 -37.59 -22.08 -7.14
CA HIS A 158 -36.68 -22.25 -8.26
C HIS A 158 -37.31 -21.61 -9.50
N GLY A 159 -36.98 -20.35 -9.77
CA GLY A 159 -37.42 -19.66 -10.98
C GLY A 159 -36.54 -18.44 -11.29
N ALA A 160 -35.82 -18.50 -12.40
CA ALA A 160 -35.43 -17.34 -13.21
C ALA A 160 -34.49 -16.25 -12.65
N SER A 161 -33.48 -16.56 -11.83
CA SER A 161 -32.43 -15.57 -11.46
C SER A 161 -31.01 -15.91 -11.95
N ARG A 162 -30.81 -17.04 -12.65
CA ARG A 162 -29.46 -17.56 -12.97
C ARG A 162 -28.80 -16.89 -14.20
N SER A 163 -29.54 -16.10 -14.98
CA SER A 163 -29.08 -15.52 -16.24
C SER A 163 -28.59 -14.06 -16.14
N GLN A 164 -28.96 -13.30 -15.10
CA GLN A 164 -28.62 -11.86 -15.04
C GLN A 164 -27.28 -11.55 -14.37
N SER A 165 -26.74 -12.44 -13.52
CA SER A 165 -25.42 -12.22 -12.90
C SER A 165 -24.25 -12.59 -13.81
N LEU A 166 -24.47 -13.44 -14.81
CA LEU A 166 -23.42 -13.91 -15.73
C LEU A 166 -23.12 -12.91 -16.86
N LEU A 167 -24.07 -12.07 -17.26
CA LEU A 167 -23.83 -11.06 -18.29
C LEU A 167 -23.14 -9.80 -17.74
N ARG A 168 -23.22 -9.53 -16.43
CA ARG A 168 -22.65 -8.30 -15.86
C ARG A 168 -21.18 -8.41 -15.47
N SER A 169 -20.67 -9.62 -15.24
CA SER A 169 -19.24 -9.85 -15.01
C SER A 169 -18.41 -9.80 -16.30
N VAL A 170 -19.05 -9.81 -17.48
CA VAL A 170 -18.38 -9.86 -18.80
C VAL A 170 -18.04 -8.47 -19.35
N PHE A 171 -18.61 -7.39 -18.81
CA PHE A 171 -18.44 -6.03 -19.35
C PHE A 171 -17.49 -5.10 -18.57
N LEU A 172 -16.79 -5.57 -17.54
CA LEU A 172 -15.90 -4.71 -16.71
C LEU A 172 -14.52 -5.32 -16.42
N GLU A 173 -14.02 -6.22 -17.26
CA GLU A 173 -12.67 -6.76 -17.12
C GLU A 173 -11.75 -6.16 -18.19
N GLU A 174 -11.39 -4.90 -17.99
CA GLU A 174 -10.27 -4.26 -18.67
C GLU A 174 -8.98 -4.76 -17.98
N SER A 175 -8.26 -5.65 -18.66
CA SER A 175 -7.03 -6.27 -18.13
C SER A 175 -6.00 -5.19 -17.75
N PRO A 176 -5.44 -5.20 -16.52
CA PRO A 176 -4.39 -4.26 -16.17
C PRO A 176 -3.07 -4.64 -16.85
N PRO A 177 -2.26 -3.67 -17.32
CA PRO A 177 -0.93 -3.96 -17.84
C PRO A 177 0.01 -4.43 -16.74
N ASP A 178 0.90 -5.36 -17.11
CA ASP A 178 1.92 -6.01 -16.28
C ASP A 178 2.68 -5.06 -15.33
N SER A 179 2.31 -5.12 -14.05
CA SER A 179 3.02 -4.44 -12.95
C SER A 179 3.78 -5.48 -12.12
N PRO A 180 5.03 -5.20 -11.71
CA PRO A 180 5.92 -6.21 -11.11
C PRO A 180 5.56 -6.62 -9.67
N PHE A 181 4.43 -6.13 -9.13
CA PHE A 181 4.00 -6.36 -7.75
C PHE A 181 2.91 -7.42 -7.58
N TYR A 182 2.42 -8.02 -8.67
CA TYR A 182 1.37 -9.05 -8.60
C TYR A 182 1.88 -10.41 -9.10
N GLU A 183 1.58 -11.47 -8.36
CA GLU A 183 1.86 -12.86 -8.72
C GLU A 183 0.90 -13.32 -9.84
N ASP A 184 1.45 -13.49 -11.05
CA ASP A 184 0.81 -14.21 -12.15
C ASP A 184 1.05 -15.72 -11.97
N ASP A 185 0.21 -16.37 -11.18
CA ASP A 185 0.21 -17.85 -11.07
C ASP A 185 -0.56 -18.53 -12.23
N VAL A 186 -0.80 -17.85 -13.36
CA VAL A 186 -1.66 -18.40 -14.43
C VAL A 186 -0.90 -18.69 -15.73
N GLU A 187 0.38 -18.36 -15.82
CA GLU A 187 1.09 -18.35 -17.10
C GLU A 187 1.91 -19.62 -17.41
N HIS A 188 1.57 -20.78 -16.82
CA HIS A 188 2.37 -21.99 -17.00
C HIS A 188 1.79 -23.13 -17.85
N ASP A 189 0.64 -22.96 -18.53
CA ASP A 189 0.03 -24.05 -19.34
C ASP A 189 -0.20 -23.71 -20.83
N LEU A 190 0.51 -22.75 -21.42
CA LEU A 190 0.33 -22.42 -22.85
C LEU A 190 1.66 -22.32 -23.60
N GLN A 191 2.38 -23.43 -23.69
CA GLN A 191 3.32 -23.66 -24.80
C GLN A 191 3.22 -25.12 -25.23
N ILE A 192 2.37 -25.39 -26.22
CA ILE A 192 2.60 -26.31 -27.35
C ILE A 192 1.45 -26.12 -28.36
N ALA A 193 1.82 -26.06 -29.64
CA ALA A 193 1.00 -26.06 -30.86
C ALA A 193 0.47 -24.71 -31.38
N GLU A 194 1.38 -23.91 -31.95
CA GLU A 194 1.06 -23.15 -33.17
C GLU A 194 0.95 -24.13 -34.35
N GLN A 195 -0.20 -24.18 -35.00
CA GLN A 195 -0.31 -24.39 -36.46
C GLN A 195 -1.73 -24.04 -36.96
N GLY A 196 -1.81 -22.90 -37.64
CA GLY A 196 -2.74 -22.53 -38.72
C GLY A 196 -4.23 -22.88 -38.62
N ARG A 197 -5.08 -21.87 -38.39
CA ARG A 197 -6.14 -21.40 -39.32
C ARG A 197 -7.09 -20.40 -38.65
N THR A 198 -7.63 -19.54 -39.51
CA THR A 198 -8.55 -18.43 -39.27
C THR A 198 -9.95 -18.83 -38.76
N LYS A 199 -10.63 -17.85 -38.12
CA LYS A 199 -12.05 -17.71 -37.75
C LYS A 199 -12.53 -18.23 -36.38
N GLY A 200 -13.15 -17.30 -35.65
CA GLY A 200 -14.22 -17.55 -34.69
C GLY A 200 -13.81 -17.39 -33.23
N SER A 201 -14.25 -16.30 -32.59
CA SER A 201 -14.23 -16.14 -31.12
C SER A 201 -15.00 -17.31 -30.47
N ARG A 202 -14.27 -18.33 -30.03
CA ARG A 202 -14.75 -19.34 -29.09
C ARG A 202 -14.14 -19.01 -27.74
N HIS A 203 -14.92 -18.33 -26.91
CA HIS A 203 -14.64 -18.26 -25.48
C HIS A 203 -14.48 -19.69 -24.96
N ALA A 204 -13.32 -19.98 -24.37
CA ALA A 204 -13.11 -21.19 -23.61
C ALA A 204 -14.15 -21.21 -22.47
N ARG A 205 -15.11 -22.14 -22.54
CA ARG A 205 -15.95 -22.46 -21.39
C ARG A 205 -15.02 -23.05 -20.34
N LEU A 206 -14.63 -22.23 -19.36
CA LEU A 206 -13.99 -22.72 -18.14
C LEU A 206 -14.80 -23.93 -17.65
N SER A 207 -14.12 -25.04 -17.35
CA SER A 207 -14.80 -26.24 -16.86
C SER A 207 -15.64 -25.87 -15.63
N MET A 208 -16.76 -26.57 -15.43
CA MET A 208 -17.59 -26.39 -14.24
C MET A 208 -16.78 -26.52 -12.93
N SER A 209 -15.69 -27.30 -12.95
CA SER A 209 -14.72 -27.35 -11.85
C SER A 209 -13.92 -26.06 -11.72
N ALA A 210 -13.37 -25.48 -12.80
CA ALA A 210 -12.65 -24.21 -12.78
C ALA A 210 -13.55 -23.00 -12.39
N GLN A 211 -14.82 -23.01 -12.80
CA GLN A 211 -15.82 -22.05 -12.32
C GLN A 211 -16.21 -22.29 -10.85
N ALA A 212 -16.29 -23.55 -10.41
CA ALA A 212 -16.48 -23.89 -9.00
C ALA A 212 -15.25 -23.54 -8.13
N HIS A 213 -14.03 -23.58 -8.69
CA HIS A 213 -12.79 -23.16 -8.01
C HIS A 213 -12.75 -21.64 -7.72
N GLN A 214 -13.53 -20.82 -8.42
CA GLN A 214 -13.71 -19.40 -8.13
C GLN A 214 -14.81 -19.12 -7.09
N ILE A 215 -15.75 -20.05 -6.91
CA ILE A 215 -16.84 -19.94 -5.95
C ILE A 215 -16.44 -20.68 -4.67
N TRP A 216 -15.87 -19.92 -3.74
CA TRP A 216 -15.70 -20.37 -2.35
C TRP A 216 -17.08 -20.75 -1.79
N VAL A 217 -17.37 -22.05 -1.68
CA VAL A 217 -18.62 -22.54 -1.08
C VAL A 217 -18.58 -22.15 0.39
N ARG A 218 -19.46 -21.25 0.81
CA ARG A 218 -19.56 -20.74 2.19
C ARG A 218 -21.01 -20.78 2.62
N LYS A 219 -21.25 -21.00 3.91
CA LYS A 219 -22.62 -21.01 4.44
C LYS A 219 -23.15 -19.59 4.43
N ARG A 220 -24.17 -19.32 3.62
CA ARG A 220 -24.81 -18.00 3.57
C ARG A 220 -25.67 -17.85 4.81
N THR A 221 -25.25 -17.01 5.74
CA THR A 221 -25.95 -16.69 6.98
C THR A 221 -26.43 -15.25 6.98
N ARG A 222 -27.20 -14.84 8.01
CA ARG A 222 -27.61 -13.44 8.18
C ARG A 222 -26.37 -12.54 8.25
N ARG A 223 -26.40 -11.43 7.49
CA ARG A 223 -25.26 -10.49 7.40
C ARG A 223 -24.76 -10.03 8.77
N TRP A 224 -25.67 -9.75 9.70
CA TRP A 224 -25.31 -9.24 11.02
C TRP A 224 -24.56 -10.26 11.90
N TYR A 225 -24.64 -11.57 11.64
CA TYR A 225 -23.85 -12.57 12.37
C TYR A 225 -22.36 -12.33 12.15
N SER A 226 -21.94 -12.15 10.89
CA SER A 226 -20.54 -11.83 10.56
C SER A 226 -20.09 -10.47 11.08
N VAL A 227 -20.99 -9.48 11.15
CA VAL A 227 -20.74 -8.16 11.75
C VAL A 227 -20.47 -8.30 13.24
N LEU A 228 -21.36 -8.97 13.98
CA LEU A 228 -21.24 -9.17 15.43
C LEU A 228 -20.00 -10.01 15.77
N ALA A 229 -19.81 -11.13 15.08
CA ALA A 229 -18.64 -11.99 15.26
C ALA A 229 -17.35 -11.22 15.00
N GLY A 230 -17.28 -10.43 13.92
CA GLY A 230 -16.14 -9.59 13.59
C GLY A 230 -15.88 -8.51 14.64
N ALA A 231 -16.93 -7.85 15.13
CA ALA A 231 -16.82 -6.80 16.14
C ALA A 231 -16.28 -7.33 17.48
N VAL A 232 -16.90 -8.39 18.00
CA VAL A 232 -16.52 -8.99 19.29
C VAL A 232 -15.11 -9.59 19.20
N ALA A 233 -14.83 -10.36 18.15
CA ALA A 233 -13.51 -10.96 17.96
C ALA A 233 -12.42 -9.89 17.79
N GLY A 234 -12.67 -8.86 16.98
CA GLY A 234 -11.72 -7.76 16.75
C GLY A 234 -11.44 -6.94 18.02
N GLY A 235 -12.48 -6.59 18.77
CA GLY A 235 -12.36 -5.84 20.01
C GLY A 235 -11.62 -6.60 21.12
N ILE A 236 -11.86 -7.90 21.27
CA ILE A 236 -11.16 -8.71 22.28
C ILE A 236 -9.72 -9.00 21.83
N ALA A 237 -9.52 -9.39 20.57
CA ALA A 237 -8.20 -9.78 20.07
C ALA A 237 -7.17 -8.66 20.18
N ILE A 238 -7.55 -7.41 19.88
CA ILE A 238 -6.60 -6.29 19.87
C ILE A 238 -6.01 -5.97 21.25
N LEU A 239 -6.67 -6.41 22.34
CA LEU A 239 -6.16 -6.25 23.70
C LEU A 239 -4.86 -7.03 23.95
N PHE A 240 -4.58 -8.08 23.17
CA PHE A 240 -3.34 -8.84 23.27
C PHE A 240 -2.13 -8.11 22.67
N GLU A 241 -2.34 -7.05 21.87
CA GLU A 241 -1.28 -6.28 21.23
C GLU A 241 -0.91 -5.01 22.04
N LYS A 242 0.31 -4.48 21.84
CA LYS A 242 0.77 -3.22 22.47
C LYS A 242 -0.06 -2.02 22.02
N ARG A 243 -0.38 -1.10 22.96
CA ARG A 243 -1.15 0.14 22.70
C ARG A 243 -0.65 0.90 21.47
N ASP A 244 0.67 1.13 21.36
CA ASP A 244 1.28 1.84 20.22
C ASP A 244 0.98 1.22 18.84
N ARG A 245 0.66 -0.07 18.77
CA ARG A 245 0.36 -0.79 17.52
C ARG A 245 -1.14 -0.90 17.24
N ARG A 246 -1.99 -0.79 18.27
CA ARG A 246 -3.44 -1.01 18.15
C ARG A 246 -4.07 -0.02 17.18
N ALA A 247 -3.78 1.27 17.36
CA ALA A 247 -4.29 2.31 16.46
C ALA A 247 -3.90 2.06 15.00
N GLY A 248 -2.64 1.68 14.74
CA GLY A 248 -2.17 1.36 13.38
C GLY A 248 -2.88 0.15 12.77
N ILE A 249 -3.09 -0.92 13.53
CA ILE A 249 -3.82 -2.11 13.06
C ILE A 249 -5.28 -1.76 12.79
N ALA A 250 -5.93 -1.05 13.71
CA ALA A 250 -7.32 -0.64 13.60
C ALA A 250 -7.55 0.24 12.37
N GLN A 251 -6.67 1.21 12.13
CA GLN A 251 -6.70 2.08 10.94
C GLN A 251 -6.60 1.27 9.64
N GLN A 252 -5.65 0.34 9.56
CA GLN A 252 -5.47 -0.48 8.36
C GLN A 252 -6.69 -1.37 8.12
N MET A 253 -7.23 -2.01 9.15
CA MET A 253 -8.43 -2.83 9.02
C MET A 253 -9.66 -1.99 8.67
N PHE A 254 -9.78 -0.78 9.23
CA PHE A 254 -10.88 0.13 8.95
C PHE A 254 -10.90 0.52 7.47
N VAL A 255 -9.74 0.90 6.92
CA VAL A 255 -9.62 1.26 5.50
C VAL A 255 -9.96 0.09 4.59
N ARG A 256 -9.49 -1.13 4.90
CA ARG A 256 -9.87 -2.33 4.12
C ARG A 256 -11.35 -2.66 4.25
N GLY A 257 -11.92 -2.50 5.44
CA GLY A 257 -13.35 -2.66 5.69
C GLY A 257 -14.19 -1.64 4.92
N LEU A 258 -13.75 -0.38 4.87
CA LEU A 258 -14.40 0.70 4.15
C LEU A 258 -14.33 0.49 2.64
N GLN A 259 -13.16 0.12 2.12
CA GLN A 259 -12.98 -0.25 0.71
C GLN A 259 -13.96 -1.38 0.32
N GLY A 260 -14.00 -2.46 1.11
CA GLY A 260 -14.92 -3.58 0.90
C GLY A 260 -16.39 -3.20 0.96
N SER A 261 -16.77 -2.41 1.98
CA SER A 261 -18.14 -1.97 2.20
C SER A 261 -18.62 -1.01 1.11
N TYR A 262 -17.76 -0.08 0.68
CA TYR A 262 -18.04 0.85 -0.41
C TYR A 262 -18.22 0.10 -1.73
N ASN A 263 -17.32 -0.82 -2.06
CA ASN A 263 -17.41 -1.63 -3.28
C ASN A 263 -18.71 -2.46 -3.31
N ALA A 264 -19.10 -3.06 -2.18
CA ALA A 264 -20.37 -3.77 -2.05
C ALA A 264 -21.59 -2.85 -2.20
N PHE A 265 -21.53 -1.67 -1.58
CA PHE A 265 -22.61 -0.66 -1.64
C PHE A 265 -22.77 -0.07 -3.04
N SER A 266 -21.66 0.31 -3.68
CA SER A 266 -21.59 0.87 -5.04
C SER A 266 -22.10 -0.14 -6.07
N SER A 267 -21.67 -1.41 -5.99
CA SER A 267 -22.15 -2.49 -6.86
C SER A 267 -23.67 -2.70 -6.75
N LYS A 268 -24.21 -2.61 -5.52
CA LYS A 268 -25.65 -2.77 -5.26
C LYS A 268 -26.50 -1.62 -5.78
N HIS A 269 -26.03 -0.37 -5.64
CA HIS A 269 -26.80 0.83 -5.99
C HIS A 269 -26.43 1.42 -7.36
N GLY A 270 -25.45 0.87 -8.05
CA GLY A 270 -24.97 1.37 -9.35
C GLY A 270 -24.28 2.73 -9.27
N ILE A 271 -23.73 3.11 -8.11
CA ILE A 271 -23.09 4.40 -7.90
C ILE A 271 -21.65 4.31 -8.42
N HIS A 272 -21.38 4.88 -9.58
CA HIS A 272 -20.03 4.98 -10.15
C HIS A 272 -19.58 6.44 -10.15
N ILE A 273 -18.61 6.77 -9.29
CA ILE A 273 -18.00 8.10 -9.25
C ILE A 273 -16.79 8.08 -10.21
N PRO A 274 -16.83 8.84 -11.32
CA PRO A 274 -15.68 8.96 -12.20
C PRO A 274 -14.50 9.54 -11.41
N HIS A 275 -13.32 8.93 -11.53
CA HIS A 275 -12.10 9.36 -10.82
C HIS A 275 -12.26 9.44 -9.29
N GLY A 276 -13.07 8.56 -8.70
CA GLY A 276 -13.28 8.52 -7.24
C GLY A 276 -12.00 8.28 -6.44
N ASP A 277 -11.01 7.59 -7.01
CA ASP A 277 -9.65 7.42 -6.48
C ASP A 277 -8.92 8.76 -6.31
N ILE A 278 -9.00 9.62 -7.33
CA ILE A 278 -8.39 10.96 -7.31
C ILE A 278 -9.13 11.88 -6.36
N LEU A 279 -10.47 11.86 -6.36
CA LEU A 279 -11.26 12.66 -5.43
C LEU A 279 -10.94 12.28 -3.97
N LEU A 280 -10.90 10.98 -3.67
CA LEU A 280 -10.55 10.48 -2.34
C LEU A 280 -9.13 10.92 -1.94
N PHE A 281 -8.16 10.77 -2.85
CA PHE A 281 -6.80 11.20 -2.63
C PHE A 281 -6.71 12.71 -2.40
N SER A 282 -7.37 13.53 -3.21
CA SER A 282 -7.48 14.99 -3.04
C SER A 282 -8.06 15.37 -1.69
N LEU A 283 -9.15 14.74 -1.24
CA LEU A 283 -9.72 15.01 0.09
C LEU A 283 -8.72 14.68 1.21
N CYS A 284 -7.99 13.58 1.08
CA CYS A 284 -6.96 13.19 2.03
C CYS A 284 -5.80 14.19 2.05
N CYS A 285 -5.32 14.61 0.87
CA CYS A 285 -4.23 15.57 0.75
C CYS A 285 -4.63 16.97 1.24
N GLY A 286 -5.90 17.37 1.05
CA GLY A 286 -6.47 18.57 1.65
C GLY A 286 -6.31 18.57 3.16
N GLN A 287 -6.73 17.48 3.81
CA GLN A 287 -6.60 17.33 5.25
C GLN A 287 -5.13 17.25 5.71
N ILE A 288 -4.31 16.43 5.05
CA ILE A 288 -2.92 16.20 5.44
C ILE A 288 -2.09 17.48 5.32
N MET A 289 -2.19 18.19 4.19
CA MET A 289 -1.38 19.39 3.97
C MET A 289 -1.87 20.57 4.81
N TYR A 290 -3.18 20.69 5.03
CA TYR A 290 -3.75 21.66 5.97
C TYR A 290 -3.17 21.43 7.37
N SER A 291 -3.21 20.18 7.85
CA SER A 291 -2.69 19.82 9.16
C SER A 291 -1.17 20.00 9.24
N TRP A 292 -0.42 19.60 8.23
CA TRP A 292 1.03 19.77 8.24
C TRP A 292 1.46 21.25 8.37
N LEU A 293 0.74 22.17 7.71
CA LEU A 293 1.04 23.61 7.80
C LEU A 293 0.52 24.26 9.09
N LEU A 294 -0.69 23.92 9.53
CA LEU A 294 -1.39 24.69 10.57
C LEU A 294 -1.56 23.96 11.89
N HIS A 295 -1.47 22.64 11.90
CA HIS A 295 -1.69 21.78 13.08
C HIS A 295 -0.79 20.51 13.02
N PRO A 296 0.54 20.68 12.95
CA PRO A 296 1.47 19.57 12.75
C PRO A 296 1.41 18.52 13.88
N GLU A 297 0.94 18.89 15.07
CA GLU A 297 0.70 18.01 16.22
C GLU A 297 -0.31 16.89 15.95
N THR A 298 -1.14 17.05 14.91
CA THR A 298 -2.20 16.09 14.55
C THR A 298 -1.71 14.98 13.62
N LEU A 299 -0.46 15.08 13.15
CA LEU A 299 0.19 14.09 12.30
C LEU A 299 1.34 13.39 13.04
N PRO A 300 1.65 12.13 12.71
CA PRO A 300 2.81 11.45 13.29
C PRO A 300 4.11 12.20 12.99
N HIS A 301 5.00 12.31 13.98
CA HIS A 301 6.25 13.05 13.85
C HIS A 301 7.12 12.58 12.66
N SER A 302 7.23 11.27 12.44
CA SER A 302 7.96 10.71 11.30
C SER A 302 7.37 11.12 9.95
N TYR A 303 6.05 11.32 9.90
CA TYR A 303 5.34 11.76 8.70
C TYR A 303 5.57 13.26 8.44
N ASN A 304 5.52 14.10 9.48
CA ASN A 304 5.87 15.51 9.38
C ASN A 304 7.29 15.72 8.85
N THR A 305 8.26 14.97 9.40
CA THR A 305 9.66 15.03 8.97
C THR A 305 9.81 14.55 7.51
N TRP A 306 9.04 13.53 7.11
CA TRP A 306 9.03 13.07 5.73
C TRP A 306 8.45 14.12 4.77
N ILE A 307 7.32 14.76 5.10
CA ILE A 307 6.72 15.82 4.27
C ILE A 307 7.67 17.02 4.19
N LEU A 308 8.26 17.44 5.31
CA LEU A 308 9.25 18.52 5.34
C LEU A 308 10.41 18.22 4.39
N LYS A 309 10.99 17.02 4.47
CA LYS A 309 12.07 16.60 3.57
C LYS A 309 11.62 16.55 2.10
N ALA A 310 10.42 16.06 1.83
CA ALA A 310 9.87 15.95 0.48
C ALA A 310 9.56 17.31 -0.15
N SER A 311 9.09 18.27 0.64
CA SER A 311 8.78 19.64 0.19
C SER A 311 10.01 20.46 -0.19
N ARG A 312 11.20 20.03 0.25
CA ARG A 312 12.47 20.73 0.00
C ARG A 312 12.53 22.16 0.54
N VAL A 313 11.64 22.56 1.43
CA VAL A 313 11.72 23.86 2.11
C VAL A 313 12.47 23.73 3.43
N TYR A 314 12.82 24.87 4.01
CA TYR A 314 13.45 24.91 5.33
C TYR A 314 12.42 24.73 6.44
N GLY A 315 12.83 24.12 7.56
CA GLY A 315 11.94 23.91 8.71
C GLY A 315 11.45 25.22 9.30
N GLU A 316 12.31 26.24 9.29
CA GLU A 316 12.03 27.59 9.76
C GLU A 316 10.94 28.28 8.93
N THR A 317 10.90 28.02 7.61
CA THR A 317 9.82 28.48 6.74
C THR A 317 8.46 27.91 7.17
N VAL A 318 8.40 26.62 7.52
CA VAL A 318 7.16 25.94 7.93
C VAL A 318 6.73 26.39 9.33
N SER A 319 7.67 26.53 10.26
CA SER A 319 7.45 27.10 11.59
C SER A 319 6.85 28.51 11.49
N MET A 320 7.45 29.37 10.67
CA MET A 320 6.95 30.71 10.41
C MET A 320 5.55 30.70 9.76
N PHE A 321 5.27 29.76 8.84
CA PHE A 321 3.93 29.58 8.27
C PHE A 321 2.88 29.27 9.34
N HIS A 322 3.20 28.35 10.25
CA HIS A 322 2.33 27.97 11.34
C HIS A 322 2.01 29.17 12.23
N ASP A 323 3.04 29.87 12.72
CA ASP A 323 2.90 30.96 13.68
C ASP A 323 2.17 32.16 13.05
N ILE A 324 2.51 32.55 11.82
CA ILE A 324 1.93 33.74 11.19
C ILE A 324 0.46 33.56 10.81
N VAL A 325 0.05 32.34 10.42
CA VAL A 325 -1.35 32.06 10.03
C VAL A 325 -2.21 31.84 11.28
N ASN A 326 -1.66 31.24 12.33
CA ASN A 326 -2.42 30.94 13.55
C ASN A 326 -2.46 32.10 14.54
N GLU A 327 -1.33 32.75 14.78
CA GLU A 327 -1.13 33.74 15.84
C GLU A 327 -0.95 35.16 15.28
N GLY A 328 -0.63 35.30 13.98
CA GLY A 328 -0.34 36.60 13.37
C GLY A 328 1.05 37.14 13.71
N THR A 329 1.91 36.31 14.29
CA THR A 329 3.28 36.65 14.66
C THR A 329 4.25 35.56 14.18
N PHE A 330 5.55 35.82 14.22
CA PHE A 330 6.56 34.77 14.00
C PHE A 330 7.81 35.03 14.84
N LYS A 331 8.60 33.98 15.05
CA LYS A 331 9.87 34.06 15.78
C LYS A 331 10.93 34.77 14.94
N LEU A 332 11.52 35.83 15.49
CA LEU A 332 12.57 36.59 14.80
C LEU A 332 13.78 35.69 14.47
N SER A 333 14.10 34.73 15.34
CA SER A 333 15.17 33.74 15.13
C SER A 333 15.00 32.92 13.85
N ASP A 334 13.76 32.57 13.50
CA ASP A 334 13.46 31.77 12.31
C ASP A 334 13.78 32.59 11.05
N LEU A 335 13.38 33.88 11.04
CA LEU A 335 13.67 34.79 9.93
C LEU A 335 15.17 35.13 9.83
N GLU A 336 15.85 35.37 10.95
CA GLU A 336 17.30 35.58 11.01
C GLU A 336 18.07 34.39 10.45
N SER A 337 17.64 33.16 10.78
CA SER A 337 18.24 31.94 10.24
C SER A 337 18.11 31.86 8.71
N LEU A 338 16.99 32.30 8.14
CA LEU A 338 16.76 32.32 6.69
C LEU A 338 17.63 33.39 6.00
N ILE A 339 17.80 34.55 6.64
CA ILE A 339 18.64 35.65 6.16
C ILE A 339 20.13 35.24 6.16
N ALA A 340 20.58 34.57 7.22
CA ALA A 340 21.97 34.17 7.44
C ALA A 340 22.44 33.04 6.50
N ARG A 341 21.52 32.35 5.82
CA ARG A 341 21.88 31.28 4.88
C ARG A 341 22.67 31.82 3.69
N LYS A 342 23.71 31.06 3.30
CA LYS A 342 24.61 31.42 2.19
C LYS A 342 23.90 31.47 0.84
N ASN A 343 22.92 30.60 0.64
CA ASN A 343 22.22 30.47 -0.64
C ASN A 343 21.13 31.53 -0.84
N THR A 344 20.86 32.39 0.16
CA THR A 344 19.84 33.43 0.07
C THR A 344 20.27 34.53 -0.90
N THR A 345 19.43 34.82 -1.90
CA THR A 345 19.72 35.85 -2.90
C THR A 345 19.75 37.25 -2.26
N PRO A 346 20.50 38.21 -2.83
CA PRO A 346 20.53 39.57 -2.30
C PRO A 346 19.15 40.25 -2.26
N ALA A 347 18.31 40.00 -3.28
CA ALA A 347 16.97 40.57 -3.38
C ALA A 347 16.05 40.03 -2.27
N ASN A 348 15.96 38.70 -2.13
CA ASN A 348 15.17 38.08 -1.07
C ASN A 348 15.71 38.44 0.33
N ARG A 349 17.04 38.56 0.47
CA ARG A 349 17.65 39.01 1.73
C ARG A 349 17.20 40.42 2.10
N ALA A 350 17.20 41.35 1.16
CA ALA A 350 16.74 42.72 1.40
C ALA A 350 15.26 42.76 1.82
N GLU A 351 14.39 41.99 1.15
CA GLU A 351 12.97 41.90 1.50
C GLU A 351 12.74 41.31 2.90
N MET A 352 13.51 40.29 3.27
CA MET A 352 13.45 39.70 4.61
C MET A 352 14.04 40.62 5.69
N LEU A 353 15.09 41.39 5.39
CA LEU A 353 15.65 42.39 6.30
C LEU A 353 14.67 43.53 6.59
N GLU A 354 13.93 43.98 5.57
CA GLU A 354 12.84 44.95 5.74
C GLU A 354 11.76 44.41 6.70
N LEU A 355 11.35 43.15 6.48
CA LEU A 355 10.38 42.48 7.36
C LEU A 355 10.91 42.31 8.79
N LEU A 356 12.20 42.00 8.95
CA LEU A 356 12.84 41.91 10.26
C LEU A 356 12.86 43.27 10.97
N ALA A 357 13.13 44.35 10.23
CA ALA A 357 13.10 45.71 10.77
C ALA A 357 11.69 46.08 11.24
N SER A 358 10.63 45.78 10.47
CA SER A 358 9.25 46.06 10.90
C SER A 358 8.80 45.21 12.10
N ALA A 359 9.27 43.96 12.18
CA ALA A 359 8.92 43.04 13.27
C ALA A 359 9.69 43.32 14.58
N SER A 360 10.85 43.98 14.50
CA SER A 360 11.68 44.32 15.68
C SER A 360 11.27 45.62 16.38
N LEU A 361 10.43 46.45 15.75
CA LEU A 361 9.91 47.69 16.36
C LEU A 361 9.13 47.43 17.67
N PRO A 362 9.10 48.39 18.61
CA PRO A 362 8.25 48.30 19.79
C PRO A 362 6.76 48.43 19.43
N PRO A 363 5.84 47.84 20.21
CA PRO A 363 4.39 48.07 20.05
C PRO A 363 4.08 49.57 20.24
N PRO A 364 3.17 50.19 19.44
CA PRO A 364 2.27 49.61 18.43
C PRO A 364 2.81 49.57 17.00
N ALA A 365 4.03 50.08 16.74
CA ALA A 365 4.60 50.14 15.39
C ALA A 365 5.09 48.77 14.86
N ARG A 366 5.13 47.75 15.72
CA ARG A 366 5.49 46.38 15.37
C ARG A 366 4.53 45.79 14.34
N SER A 367 5.07 45.34 13.21
CA SER A 367 4.30 44.65 12.17
C SER A 367 5.03 43.41 11.67
N TYR A 368 4.32 42.28 11.73
CA TYR A 368 4.76 41.00 11.16
C TYR A 368 4.37 40.85 9.67
N GLY A 369 3.82 41.91 9.07
CA GLY A 369 3.35 41.91 7.70
C GLY A 369 1.97 41.25 7.56
N GLN A 370 1.78 40.53 6.45
CA GLN A 370 0.52 39.89 6.13
C GLN A 370 0.38 38.55 6.87
N ARG A 371 -0.83 37.97 6.92
CA ARG A 371 -1.10 36.69 7.60
C ARG A 371 -0.55 35.45 6.88
N PHE A 372 0.53 35.61 6.11
CA PHE A 372 1.26 34.55 5.43
C PHE A 372 2.69 35.02 5.16
N PRO A 373 3.67 34.11 5.06
CA PRO A 373 5.06 34.49 4.83
C PRO A 373 5.30 34.95 3.39
N ARG A 374 6.19 35.94 3.23
CA ARG A 374 6.63 36.45 1.93
C ARG A 374 7.33 35.35 1.12
N CYS A 375 7.19 35.37 -0.21
CA CYS A 375 7.82 34.38 -1.10
C CYS A 375 9.34 34.30 -0.91
N ALA A 376 10.01 35.42 -0.61
CA ALA A 376 11.43 35.46 -0.24
C ALA A 376 11.79 34.55 0.94
N ALA A 377 10.89 34.33 1.90
CA ALA A 377 11.13 33.43 3.02
C ALA A 377 10.71 31.97 2.72
N VAL A 378 9.92 31.74 1.67
CA VAL A 378 9.53 30.40 1.19
C VAL A 378 10.62 29.77 0.35
N HIS A 379 11.21 30.54 -0.56
CA HIS A 379 12.26 30.11 -1.47
C HIS A 379 13.41 31.14 -1.55
N PRO A 380 14.13 31.40 -0.44
CA PRO A 380 15.14 32.46 -0.36
C PRO A 380 16.28 32.33 -1.36
N TRP A 381 16.53 31.14 -1.91
CA TRP A 381 17.59 30.88 -2.89
C TRP A 381 17.25 31.26 -4.33
N LEU A 382 16.00 31.66 -4.62
CA LEU A 382 15.60 32.04 -5.95
C LEU A 382 14.56 33.16 -5.92
N ASP A 383 14.71 34.15 -6.79
CA ASP A 383 13.83 35.32 -6.80
C ASP A 383 12.49 35.05 -7.52
N SER A 384 12.49 34.12 -8.47
CA SER A 384 11.32 33.84 -9.31
C SER A 384 10.53 32.62 -8.83
N CYS A 385 9.26 32.83 -8.47
CA CYS A 385 8.34 31.76 -8.05
C CYS A 385 8.14 30.67 -9.13
N THR A 386 8.22 31.01 -10.42
CA THR A 386 8.01 30.07 -11.52
C THR A 386 9.24 29.20 -11.76
N LEU A 387 10.43 29.79 -11.70
CA LEU A 387 11.68 29.05 -11.83
C LEU A 387 11.90 28.09 -10.64
N VAL A 388 11.44 28.46 -9.44
CA VAL A 388 11.41 27.56 -8.28
C VAL A 388 10.60 26.31 -8.60
N GLN A 389 9.48 26.39 -9.32
CA GLN A 389 8.71 25.19 -9.64
C GLN A 389 9.51 24.19 -10.49
N VAL A 390 10.23 24.68 -11.50
CA VAL A 390 11.06 23.83 -12.38
C VAL A 390 12.19 23.18 -11.59
N GLU A 391 12.88 23.97 -10.77
CA GLU A 391 13.99 23.49 -9.95
C GLU A 391 13.53 22.50 -8.89
N ARG A 392 12.42 22.78 -8.19
CA ARG A 392 11.80 21.86 -7.23
C ARG A 392 11.36 20.55 -7.86
N PHE A 393 10.77 20.59 -9.06
CA PHE A 393 10.38 19.38 -9.78
C PHE A 393 11.60 18.47 -10.01
N LEU A 394 12.68 19.03 -10.54
CA LEU A 394 13.90 18.27 -10.83
C LEU A 394 14.58 17.74 -9.56
N ASP A 395 14.64 18.53 -8.50
CA ASP A 395 15.23 18.13 -7.22
C ASP A 395 14.47 16.99 -6.54
N VAL A 396 13.13 17.09 -6.50
CA VAL A 396 12.28 16.05 -5.93
C VAL A 396 12.32 14.80 -6.80
N PHE A 397 12.25 14.95 -8.12
CA PHE A 397 12.35 13.84 -9.07
C PHE A 397 13.66 13.07 -8.89
N ARG A 398 14.82 13.76 -8.92
CA ARG A 398 16.15 13.14 -8.79
C ARG A 398 16.34 12.43 -7.46
N TRP A 399 15.78 12.99 -6.39
CA TRP A 399 15.85 12.37 -5.06
C TRP A 399 15.00 11.13 -4.91
N MET A 400 13.81 11.14 -5.50
CA MET A 400 12.86 10.05 -5.36
C MET A 400 13.14 8.91 -6.34
N PHE A 401 13.81 9.21 -7.46
CA PHE A 401 14.21 8.23 -8.47
C PHE A 401 14.93 6.98 -7.90
N PRO A 402 15.98 7.07 -7.07
CA PRO A 402 16.63 5.88 -6.51
C PRO A 402 15.74 5.11 -5.52
N ILE A 403 14.87 5.80 -4.79
CA ILE A 403 13.97 5.18 -3.80
C ILE A 403 12.90 4.35 -4.52
N TYR A 404 12.22 4.94 -5.50
CA TYR A 404 11.25 4.21 -6.32
C TYR A 404 11.92 3.20 -7.24
N GLY A 405 13.14 3.46 -7.71
CA GLY A 405 13.95 2.52 -8.48
C GLY A 405 14.18 1.22 -7.72
N ALA A 406 14.60 1.31 -6.46
CA ALA A 406 14.74 0.14 -5.60
C ALA A 406 13.39 -0.57 -5.39
N LEU A 407 12.30 0.18 -5.19
CA LEU A 407 10.97 -0.39 -4.99
C LEU A 407 10.51 -1.21 -6.22
N HIS A 408 10.71 -0.72 -7.45
CA HIS A 408 10.31 -1.44 -8.66
C HIS A 408 11.28 -2.56 -9.05
N LEU A 409 12.58 -2.37 -8.82
CA LEU A 409 13.62 -3.31 -9.25
C LEU A 409 13.78 -4.51 -8.30
N VAL A 410 13.68 -4.30 -6.98
CA VAL A 410 13.93 -5.39 -6.01
C VAL A 410 12.90 -6.52 -6.14
N PRO A 411 11.58 -6.28 -6.15
CA PRO A 411 10.59 -7.34 -6.34
C PRO A 411 10.74 -8.05 -7.69
N LEU A 412 11.06 -7.30 -8.73
CA LEU A 412 11.35 -7.83 -10.07
C LEU A 412 12.48 -8.87 -10.02
N LEU A 413 13.59 -8.52 -9.37
CA LEU A 413 14.77 -9.38 -9.23
C LEU A 413 14.59 -10.51 -8.21
N LEU A 414 13.67 -10.40 -7.26
CA LEU A 414 13.43 -11.45 -6.27
C LEU A 414 12.42 -12.49 -6.75
N PHE A 415 11.29 -12.04 -7.29
CA PHE A 415 10.14 -12.90 -7.59
C PHE A 415 10.04 -13.30 -9.07
N ARG A 416 10.58 -12.50 -10.00
CA ARG A 416 10.46 -12.74 -11.45
C ARG A 416 11.80 -13.04 -12.14
N ARG A 417 12.76 -13.66 -11.43
CA ARG A 417 14.11 -13.99 -11.93
C ARG A 417 14.13 -14.68 -13.29
N GLN A 418 13.22 -15.64 -13.50
CA GLN A 418 13.15 -16.39 -14.75
C GLN A 418 12.70 -15.53 -15.93
N ARG A 419 11.76 -14.59 -15.72
CA ARG A 419 11.35 -13.65 -16.78
C ARG A 419 12.45 -12.63 -17.05
N VAL A 420 13.14 -12.14 -16.01
CA VAL A 420 14.27 -11.22 -16.16
C VAL A 420 15.40 -11.85 -16.96
N ALA A 421 15.65 -13.16 -16.78
CA ALA A 421 16.64 -13.89 -17.55
C ALA A 421 16.25 -14.05 -19.04
N LYS A 422 14.95 -14.11 -19.35
CA LYS A 422 14.43 -14.25 -20.73
C LYS A 422 14.35 -12.92 -21.47
N ASP A 423 13.92 -11.84 -20.80
CA ASP A 423 13.80 -10.48 -21.36
C ASP A 423 14.36 -9.43 -20.39
N PRO A 424 15.69 -9.27 -20.31
CA PRO A 424 16.30 -8.34 -19.35
C PRO A 424 16.03 -6.88 -19.71
N VAL A 425 16.03 -6.54 -21.00
CA VAL A 425 15.89 -5.15 -21.47
C VAL A 425 14.45 -4.66 -21.30
N GLY A 426 13.45 -5.44 -21.73
CA GLY A 426 12.05 -5.04 -21.61
C GLY A 426 11.60 -4.95 -20.15
N MET A 427 12.12 -5.80 -19.26
CA MET A 427 11.83 -5.72 -17.83
C MET A 427 12.53 -4.53 -17.15
N LEU A 428 13.77 -4.21 -17.55
CA LEU A 428 14.47 -3.03 -17.05
C LEU A 428 13.80 -1.72 -17.51
N LEU A 429 13.42 -1.62 -18.79
CA LEU A 429 12.72 -0.46 -19.32
C LEU A 429 11.37 -0.23 -18.62
N ARG A 430 10.62 -1.31 -18.36
CA ARG A 430 9.37 -1.24 -17.57
C ARG A 430 9.63 -0.74 -16.15
N ALA A 431 10.67 -1.22 -15.48
CA ALA A 431 11.04 -0.76 -14.15
C ALA A 431 11.45 0.72 -14.13
N VAL A 432 12.23 1.17 -15.12
CA VAL A 432 12.62 2.57 -15.29
C VAL A 432 11.40 3.44 -15.57
N TRP A 433 10.49 3.01 -16.44
CA TRP A 433 9.25 3.75 -16.73
C TRP A 433 8.37 3.91 -15.48
N GLY A 434 8.14 2.83 -14.73
CA GLY A 434 7.40 2.87 -13.46
C GLY A 434 8.07 3.79 -12.42
N THR A 435 9.40 3.79 -12.38
CA THR A 435 10.21 4.65 -11.49
C THR A 435 10.10 6.12 -11.89
N THR A 436 10.25 6.44 -13.17
CA THR A 436 10.10 7.80 -13.72
C THR A 436 8.71 8.34 -13.44
N ARG A 437 7.68 7.55 -13.73
CA ARG A 437 6.27 7.92 -13.51
C ARG A 437 5.98 8.20 -12.04
N SER A 438 6.39 7.30 -11.13
CA SER A 438 6.21 7.48 -9.69
C SER A 438 6.99 8.70 -9.16
N SER A 439 8.19 8.96 -9.67
CA SER A 439 9.01 10.11 -9.28
C SER A 439 8.41 11.43 -9.78
N ALA A 440 7.86 11.43 -11.00
CA ALA A 440 7.14 12.56 -11.58
C ALA A 440 5.85 12.85 -10.83
N PHE A 441 5.12 11.83 -10.34
CA PHE A 441 3.93 12.00 -9.50
C PHE A 441 4.24 12.83 -8.24
N LEU A 442 5.33 12.50 -7.52
CA LEU A 442 5.70 13.25 -6.31
C LEU A 442 6.25 14.64 -6.65
N GLY A 443 7.03 14.78 -7.72
CA GLY A 443 7.48 16.08 -8.22
C GLY A 443 6.29 17.00 -8.56
N ALA A 444 5.31 16.46 -9.29
CA ALA A 444 4.06 17.14 -9.63
C ALA A 444 3.27 17.55 -8.37
N PHE A 445 3.21 16.68 -7.37
CA PHE A 445 2.56 17.00 -6.09
C PHE A 445 3.15 18.25 -5.43
N VAL A 446 4.49 18.32 -5.34
CA VAL A 446 5.19 19.43 -4.69
C VAL A 446 4.99 20.73 -5.45
N ILE A 447 5.12 20.72 -6.79
CA ILE A 447 4.97 21.95 -7.59
C ILE A 447 3.53 22.44 -7.66
N ILE A 448 2.53 21.54 -7.62
CA ILE A 448 1.13 21.98 -7.52
C ILE A 448 0.93 22.68 -6.18
N PHE A 449 1.44 22.11 -5.08
CA PHE A 449 1.29 22.72 -3.76
C PHE A 449 1.96 24.10 -3.68
N GLN A 450 3.25 24.16 -4.00
CA GLN A 450 4.03 25.39 -3.89
C GLN A 450 3.63 26.41 -4.96
N GLY A 451 3.33 25.97 -6.18
CA GLY A 451 2.85 26.83 -7.25
C GLY A 451 1.53 27.50 -6.89
N VAL A 452 0.54 26.75 -6.40
CA VAL A 452 -0.76 27.30 -5.96
C VAL A 452 -0.58 28.20 -4.73
N LEU A 453 0.31 27.85 -3.80
CA LEU A 453 0.64 28.67 -2.62
C LEU A 453 1.22 30.03 -3.01
N CYS A 454 2.26 30.05 -3.84
CA CYS A 454 2.87 31.28 -4.35
C CYS A 454 1.87 32.08 -5.20
N PHE A 455 1.11 31.42 -6.07
CA PHE A 455 0.08 32.06 -6.88
C PHE A 455 -0.97 32.76 -6.00
N LYS A 456 -1.50 32.06 -5.00
CA LYS A 456 -2.46 32.60 -4.02
C LYS A 456 -1.91 33.84 -3.31
N HIS A 457 -0.67 33.80 -2.84
CA HIS A 457 -0.04 34.93 -2.13
C HIS A 457 0.21 36.13 -3.05
N ASN A 458 0.75 35.89 -4.25
CA ASN A 458 0.99 36.93 -5.23
C ASN A 458 -0.33 37.55 -5.74
N LEU A 459 -1.37 36.74 -5.91
CA LEU A 459 -2.71 37.20 -6.28
C LEU A 459 -3.30 38.11 -5.20
N TYR A 460 -3.19 37.72 -3.92
CA TYR A 460 -3.63 38.56 -2.81
C TYR A 460 -2.87 39.90 -2.77
N ASN A 461 -1.55 39.88 -2.94
CA ASN A 461 -0.73 41.09 -2.99
C ASN A 461 -1.13 42.01 -4.14
N ALA A 462 -1.31 41.46 -5.35
CA ALA A 462 -1.70 42.23 -6.52
C ALA A 462 -3.08 42.88 -6.35
N LEU A 463 -4.09 42.11 -5.90
CA LEU A 463 -5.43 42.62 -5.66
C LEU A 463 -5.47 43.67 -4.54
N SER A 464 -4.73 43.45 -3.46
CA SER A 464 -4.63 44.39 -2.35
C SER A 464 -3.94 45.69 -2.79
N ALA A 465 -2.88 45.61 -3.59
CA ALA A 465 -2.18 46.77 -4.13
C ALA A 465 -3.07 47.58 -5.10
N LEU A 466 -3.82 46.92 -5.98
CA LEU A 466 -4.76 47.58 -6.90
C LEU A 466 -5.91 48.31 -6.18
N ARG A 467 -6.32 47.81 -5.01
CA ARG A 467 -7.39 48.42 -4.19
C ARG A 467 -6.89 49.62 -3.36
N SER A 468 -5.66 49.56 -2.86
CA SER A 468 -5.09 50.53 -1.92
C SER A 468 -4.22 51.61 -2.58
N SER A 469 -3.53 51.30 -3.68
CA SER A 469 -2.59 52.20 -4.34
C SER A 469 -3.19 52.86 -5.59
N ARG A 470 -3.33 54.19 -5.55
CA ARG A 470 -3.72 54.99 -6.73
C ARG A 470 -2.74 54.87 -7.89
N ALA A 471 -1.46 54.61 -7.62
CA ALA A 471 -0.45 54.44 -8.66
C ALA A 471 -0.65 53.10 -9.41
N SER A 472 -0.84 52.00 -8.67
CA SER A 472 -1.11 50.68 -9.26
C SER A 472 -2.45 50.66 -10.00
N ALA A 473 -3.47 51.36 -9.49
CA ALA A 473 -4.75 51.49 -10.15
C ALA A 473 -4.68 52.20 -11.52
N ARG A 474 -3.77 53.18 -11.69
CA ARG A 474 -3.56 53.86 -12.98
C ARG A 474 -2.80 53.01 -13.99
N ALA A 475 -1.89 52.14 -13.54
CA ALA A 475 -1.12 51.28 -14.43
C ALA A 475 -1.99 50.19 -15.11
N HIS A 476 -3.02 49.70 -14.41
CA HIS A 476 -3.92 48.67 -14.92
C HIS A 476 -5.41 49.03 -14.72
N PRO A 477 -5.95 49.98 -15.50
CA PRO A 477 -7.26 50.58 -15.23
C PRO A 477 -8.42 49.56 -15.31
N LEU A 478 -8.41 48.66 -16.30
CA LEU A 478 -9.48 47.66 -16.46
C LEU A 478 -9.51 46.65 -15.30
N ILE A 479 -8.34 46.16 -14.88
CA ILE A 479 -8.22 45.18 -13.79
C ILE A 479 -8.48 45.85 -12.44
N ALA A 480 -8.07 47.11 -12.27
CA ALA A 480 -8.34 47.89 -11.08
C ALA A 480 -9.84 48.10 -10.85
N VAL A 481 -10.61 48.39 -11.91
CA VAL A 481 -12.08 48.52 -11.82
C VAL A 481 -12.71 47.20 -11.38
N LEU A 482 -12.31 46.07 -11.99
CA LEU A 482 -12.79 44.74 -11.60
C LEU A 482 -12.42 44.39 -10.14
N ALA A 483 -11.20 44.70 -9.72
CA ALA A 483 -10.73 44.44 -8.36
C ALA A 483 -11.42 45.33 -7.31
N GLN A 484 -11.77 46.57 -7.67
CA GLN A 484 -12.52 47.48 -6.81
C GLN A 484 -14.01 47.12 -6.71
N GLN A 485 -14.59 46.55 -7.77
CA GLN A 485 -15.96 46.02 -7.76
C GLN A 485 -16.09 44.69 -7.00
N LEU A 486 -15.00 43.95 -6.83
CA LEU A 486 -15.01 42.72 -6.04
C LEU A 486 -15.25 43.02 -4.55
N PRO A 487 -16.20 42.33 -3.89
CA PRO A 487 -16.34 42.41 -2.43
C PRO A 487 -15.03 42.03 -1.73
N PRO A 488 -14.78 42.51 -0.49
CA PRO A 488 -13.58 42.14 0.26
C PRO A 488 -13.54 40.63 0.61
N GLY A 489 -14.70 39.98 0.74
CA GLY A 489 -14.82 38.57 1.14
C GLY A 489 -14.00 37.58 0.30
N PRO A 490 -14.12 37.55 -1.04
CA PRO A 490 -13.30 36.68 -1.89
C PRO A 490 -11.78 36.92 -1.79
N ILE A 491 -11.34 38.16 -1.55
CA ILE A 491 -9.91 38.49 -1.39
C ILE A 491 -9.43 37.96 -0.03
N GLU A 492 -10.21 38.15 1.02
CA GLU A 492 -9.93 37.61 2.35
C GLU A 492 -9.98 36.07 2.39
N LEU A 493 -10.82 35.46 1.55
CA LEU A 493 -10.87 34.01 1.40
C LEU A 493 -9.52 33.44 0.95
N LEU A 494 -8.75 34.17 0.14
CA LEU A 494 -7.39 33.75 -0.25
C LEU A 494 -6.50 33.56 0.97
N ILE A 495 -6.57 34.41 1.99
CA ILE A 495 -5.74 34.31 3.20
C ILE A 495 -6.40 33.55 4.35
N SER A 496 -7.65 33.12 4.18
CA SER A 496 -8.39 32.35 5.18
C SER A 496 -7.69 31.02 5.51
N LYS A 497 -7.86 30.52 6.74
CA LYS A 497 -7.32 29.20 7.11
C LYS A 497 -7.84 28.09 6.18
N SER A 498 -9.11 28.16 5.78
CA SER A 498 -9.73 27.18 4.87
C SER A 498 -9.07 27.11 3.48
N SER A 499 -8.45 28.18 2.99
CA SER A 499 -7.80 28.15 1.67
C SER A 499 -6.60 27.20 1.61
N TYR A 500 -5.92 26.98 2.75
CA TYR A 500 -4.82 26.02 2.85
C TYR A 500 -5.28 24.56 2.68
N TRP A 501 -6.54 24.26 3.00
CA TRP A 501 -7.12 22.95 2.71
C TRP A 501 -7.34 22.78 1.21
N VAL A 502 -7.81 23.83 0.51
CA VAL A 502 -7.99 23.82 -0.95
C VAL A 502 -6.65 23.62 -1.66
N LEU A 503 -5.56 24.21 -1.16
CA LEU A 503 -4.20 23.94 -1.65
C LEU A 503 -3.87 22.45 -1.61
N GLY A 504 -4.06 21.80 -0.46
CA GLY A 504 -3.84 20.36 -0.32
C GLY A 504 -4.79 19.53 -1.17
N PHE A 505 -6.02 20.00 -1.41
CA PHE A 505 -6.98 19.32 -2.28
C PHE A 505 -6.51 19.31 -3.74
N MET A 506 -5.99 20.45 -4.22
CA MET A 506 -5.49 20.60 -5.59
C MET A 506 -4.28 19.70 -5.88
N THR A 507 -3.44 19.40 -4.88
CA THR A 507 -2.30 18.50 -5.11
C THR A 507 -2.71 17.08 -5.47
N GLY A 508 -3.94 16.67 -5.16
CA GLY A 508 -4.43 15.35 -5.57
C GLY A 508 -4.53 15.17 -7.08
N LEU A 509 -4.55 16.26 -7.87
CA LEU A 509 -4.42 16.21 -9.33
C LEU A 509 -3.09 15.60 -9.79
N SER A 510 -2.04 15.62 -8.97
CA SER A 510 -0.78 14.94 -9.30
C SER A 510 -0.98 13.45 -9.55
N LEU A 511 -2.01 12.84 -8.94
CA LEU A 511 -2.30 11.41 -9.06
C LEU A 511 -2.67 10.98 -10.49
N PHE A 512 -3.04 11.92 -11.38
CA PHE A 512 -3.21 11.63 -12.80
C PHE A 512 -1.92 11.17 -13.47
N VAL A 513 -0.75 11.58 -12.96
CA VAL A 513 0.56 11.10 -13.43
C VAL A 513 0.73 9.61 -13.15
N GLU A 514 0.05 9.07 -12.13
CA GLU A 514 0.12 7.65 -11.81
C GLU A 514 -0.78 6.79 -12.71
N GLU A 515 -0.45 5.50 -12.82
CA GLU A 515 -1.25 4.48 -13.48
C GLU A 515 -2.51 4.20 -12.66
N LYS A 516 -3.63 4.06 -13.37
CA LYS A 516 -4.98 3.84 -12.83
C LYS A 516 -5.03 2.81 -11.70
N HIS A 517 -4.29 1.69 -11.81
CA HIS A 517 -4.30 0.63 -10.80
C HIS A 517 -3.59 1.02 -9.47
N ARG A 518 -2.57 1.87 -9.50
CA ARG A 518 -1.82 2.29 -8.30
C ARG A 518 -2.48 3.45 -7.56
N ARG A 519 -3.38 4.19 -8.24
CA ARG A 519 -4.09 5.34 -7.67
C ARG A 519 -4.91 4.97 -6.46
N GLU A 520 -5.66 3.86 -6.54
CA GLU A 520 -6.46 3.35 -5.42
C GLU A 520 -5.56 2.96 -4.24
N GLU A 521 -4.43 2.30 -4.48
CA GLU A 521 -3.50 1.92 -3.43
C GLU A 521 -2.89 3.13 -2.72
N LEU A 522 -2.51 4.16 -3.48
CA LEU A 522 -1.98 5.41 -2.92
C LEU A 522 -3.03 6.17 -2.13
N ALA A 523 -4.28 6.24 -2.62
CA ALA A 523 -5.40 6.81 -1.88
C ALA A 523 -5.64 6.08 -0.56
N MET A 524 -5.65 4.75 -0.59
CA MET A 524 -5.82 3.92 0.62
C MET A 524 -4.61 3.99 1.56
N TYR A 525 -3.42 4.31 1.06
CA TYR A 525 -2.23 4.52 1.89
C TYR A 525 -2.33 5.81 2.73
N VAL A 526 -2.80 6.92 2.13
CA VAL A 526 -2.90 8.21 2.82
C VAL A 526 -4.18 8.39 3.61
N LEU A 527 -5.27 7.69 3.25
CA LEU A 527 -6.56 7.78 3.90
C LEU A 527 -6.53 7.62 5.43
N PRO A 528 -5.89 6.60 6.02
CA PRO A 528 -5.89 6.45 7.47
C PRO A 528 -5.16 7.60 8.18
N LYS A 529 -4.14 8.21 7.53
CA LYS A 529 -3.43 9.38 8.09
C LYS A 529 -4.29 10.63 8.05
N ALA A 530 -5.02 10.84 6.95
CA ALA A 530 -5.97 11.94 6.84
C ALA A 530 -7.10 11.83 7.88
N LEU A 531 -7.69 10.63 8.03
CA LEU A 531 -8.74 10.38 9.03
C LEU A 531 -8.25 10.54 10.46
N GLU A 532 -7.05 10.03 10.77
CA GLU A 532 -6.41 10.21 12.09
C GLU A 532 -6.25 11.69 12.42
N SER A 533 -5.69 12.47 11.50
CA SER A 533 -5.52 13.91 11.68
C SER A 533 -6.86 14.64 11.84
N ALA A 534 -7.83 14.35 10.97
CA ALA A 534 -9.17 14.93 11.05
C ALA A 534 -9.85 14.62 12.40
N TRP A 535 -9.70 13.40 12.89
CA TRP A 535 -10.24 12.97 14.18
C TRP A 535 -9.57 13.69 15.36
N ILE A 536 -8.25 13.80 15.36
CA ILE A 536 -7.52 14.54 16.41
C ILE A 536 -7.94 16.01 16.43
N MET A 537 -8.04 16.65 15.26
CA MET A 537 -8.52 18.02 15.12
C MET A 537 -9.96 18.19 15.62
N ALA A 538 -10.86 17.30 15.22
CA ALA A 538 -12.27 17.34 15.63
C ALA A 538 -12.41 17.20 17.16
N ARG A 539 -11.59 16.34 17.78
CA ARG A 539 -11.49 16.24 19.25
C ARG A 539 -10.96 17.53 19.89
N GLY A 540 -9.94 18.15 19.30
CA GLY A 540 -9.41 19.44 19.77
C GLY A 540 -10.45 20.56 19.77
N ARG A 541 -11.40 20.52 18.83
CA ARG A 541 -12.53 21.46 18.74
C ARG A 541 -13.76 21.08 19.57
N GLY A 542 -13.73 19.97 20.31
CA GLY A 542 -14.87 19.49 21.09
C GLY A 542 -16.02 18.89 20.26
N LEU A 543 -15.82 18.63 18.96
CA LEU A 543 -16.85 18.06 18.08
C LEU A 543 -17.04 16.55 18.27
N VAL A 544 -16.12 15.89 18.96
CA VAL A 544 -16.08 14.43 19.14
C VAL A 544 -15.81 14.09 20.60
N PHE A 545 -16.50 13.06 21.10
CA PHE A 545 -16.38 12.59 22.48
C PHE A 545 -15.00 12.00 22.79
N ARG A 546 -14.54 12.16 24.03
CA ARG A 546 -13.30 11.54 24.53
C ARG A 546 -13.57 10.06 24.81
N THR A 547 -13.19 9.19 23.89
CA THR A 547 -13.35 7.73 23.99
C THR A 547 -12.44 7.05 25.02
N GLY A 548 -11.60 7.81 25.73
CA GLY A 548 -10.64 7.28 26.70
C GLY A 548 -9.77 6.16 26.12
N GLU A 549 -9.39 5.21 26.97
CA GLU A 549 -8.58 4.04 26.60
C GLU A 549 -9.34 2.99 25.78
N VAL A 550 -10.67 3.11 25.70
CA VAL A 550 -11.56 2.15 25.01
C VAL A 550 -11.72 2.49 23.53
N GLY A 551 -11.34 3.71 23.12
CA GLY A 551 -11.51 4.17 21.73
C GLY A 551 -10.85 3.28 20.68
N GLU A 552 -9.63 2.81 20.96
CA GLU A 552 -8.91 1.92 20.03
C GLU A 552 -9.61 0.56 19.88
N VAL A 553 -10.20 0.06 20.96
CA VAL A 553 -10.93 -1.22 21.00
C VAL A 553 -12.22 -1.10 20.20
N LEU A 554 -13.01 -0.04 20.44
CA LEU A 554 -14.24 0.22 19.69
C LEU A 554 -13.96 0.46 18.20
N PHE A 555 -12.91 1.20 17.89
CA PHE A 555 -12.51 1.45 16.51
C PHE A 555 -12.09 0.15 15.81
N THR A 556 -11.34 -0.72 16.49
CA THR A 556 -10.97 -2.04 15.95
C THR A 556 -12.19 -2.95 15.79
N ALA A 557 -13.12 -2.94 16.75
CA ALA A 557 -14.36 -3.69 16.66
C ALA A 557 -15.18 -3.26 15.42
N MET A 558 -15.36 -1.96 15.21
CA MET A 558 -16.04 -1.43 14.02
C MET A 558 -15.31 -1.82 12.74
N ALA A 559 -13.98 -1.66 12.69
CA ALA A 559 -13.16 -2.04 11.54
C ALA A 559 -13.33 -3.51 11.17
N MET A 560 -13.21 -4.41 12.15
CA MET A 560 -13.32 -5.85 11.92
C MET A 560 -14.76 -6.28 11.60
N ALA A 561 -15.77 -5.59 12.12
CA ALA A 561 -17.15 -5.80 11.74
C ALA A 561 -17.37 -5.58 10.23
N MET A 562 -16.80 -4.50 9.67
CA MET A 562 -16.87 -4.18 8.24
C MET A 562 -16.11 -5.19 7.38
N VAL A 563 -14.88 -5.52 7.78
CA VAL A 563 -14.02 -6.50 7.07
C VAL A 563 -14.70 -7.86 7.03
N MET A 564 -15.17 -8.37 8.17
CA MET A 564 -15.76 -9.71 8.25
C MET A 564 -17.15 -9.79 7.61
N SER A 565 -17.94 -8.71 7.67
CA SER A 565 -19.18 -8.61 6.91
C SER A 565 -18.95 -8.75 5.41
N THR A 566 -17.97 -8.04 4.87
CA THR A 566 -17.62 -8.14 3.44
C THR A 566 -17.02 -9.50 3.12
N TYR A 567 -16.12 -10.01 3.97
CA TYR A 567 -15.48 -11.31 3.78
C TYR A 567 -16.48 -12.46 3.72
N GLN A 568 -17.47 -12.51 4.63
CA GLN A 568 -18.44 -13.60 4.68
C GLN A 568 -19.48 -13.50 3.56
N ASN A 569 -19.99 -12.29 3.29
CA ASN A 569 -21.17 -12.12 2.43
C ASN A 569 -20.82 -11.80 0.97
N ASP A 570 -19.85 -10.93 0.73
CA ASP A 570 -19.53 -10.39 -0.59
C ASP A 570 -17.99 -10.28 -0.81
N PRO A 571 -17.24 -11.40 -0.73
CA PRO A 571 -15.77 -11.40 -0.72
C PRO A 571 -15.12 -10.86 -2.00
N GLN A 572 -15.85 -10.82 -3.11
CA GLN A 572 -15.39 -10.22 -4.36
C GLN A 572 -15.10 -8.72 -4.24
N HIS A 573 -15.65 -8.04 -3.22
CA HIS A 573 -15.45 -6.62 -3.00
C HIS A 573 -14.22 -6.28 -2.15
N LEU A 574 -13.56 -7.28 -1.57
CA LEU A 574 -12.26 -7.12 -0.90
C LEU A 574 -11.10 -7.23 -1.89
N SER A 575 -10.02 -6.50 -1.64
CA SER A 575 -8.76 -6.66 -2.37
C SER A 575 -8.29 -8.12 -2.36
N GLY A 576 -7.73 -8.58 -3.50
CA GLY A 576 -7.29 -9.96 -3.68
C GLY A 576 -6.30 -10.43 -2.61
N LEU A 577 -5.36 -9.56 -2.19
CA LEU A 577 -4.41 -9.85 -1.11
C LEU A 577 -5.14 -10.09 0.22
N VAL A 578 -6.02 -9.16 0.62
CA VAL A 578 -6.77 -9.23 1.88
C VAL A 578 -7.64 -10.50 1.90
N ARG A 579 -8.29 -10.81 0.78
CA ARG A 579 -9.10 -12.02 0.62
C ARG A 579 -8.27 -13.30 0.80
N ARG A 580 -7.07 -13.37 0.19
CA ARG A 580 -6.16 -14.52 0.32
C ARG A 580 -5.64 -14.67 1.76
N ILE A 581 -5.26 -13.56 2.40
CA ILE A 581 -4.79 -13.56 3.80
C ILE A 581 -5.90 -14.02 4.74
N LEU A 582 -7.10 -13.43 4.64
CA LEU A 582 -8.24 -13.82 5.48
C LEU A 582 -8.63 -15.29 5.24
N TYR A 583 -8.56 -15.77 3.99
CA TYR A 583 -8.76 -17.18 3.73
C TYR A 583 -7.74 -18.06 4.43
N GLN A 584 -6.47 -17.67 4.40
CA GLN A 584 -5.42 -18.45 5.03
C GLN A 584 -5.57 -18.54 6.56
N PHE A 585 -5.98 -17.45 7.21
CA PHE A 585 -6.15 -17.41 8.66
C PHE A 585 -7.50 -17.97 9.12
N VAL A 586 -8.60 -17.57 8.47
CA VAL A 586 -9.97 -17.89 8.90
C VAL A 586 -10.50 -19.15 8.21
N GLY A 587 -10.17 -19.36 6.94
CA GLY A 587 -10.70 -20.47 6.15
C GLY A 587 -12.18 -20.31 5.76
N PRO A 588 -12.78 -21.36 5.18
CA PRO A 588 -14.20 -21.40 4.86
C PRO A 588 -15.04 -21.64 6.13
N ASN A 589 -16.16 -20.94 6.24
CA ASN A 589 -17.19 -21.15 7.28
C ASN A 589 -18.57 -20.92 6.67
#